data_AF-A0A7R8X2P5-F1
#
_entry.id   AF-A0A7R8X2P5-F1
#
_cell.length_a   1.000
_cell.length_b   1.000
_cell.length_c   1.000
_cell.angle_alpha   90.00
_cell.angle_beta   90.00
_cell.angle_gamma   90.00
#
_symmetry.space_group_name_H-M   'P 1'
#
loop_
_entity.id
_entity.type
_entity.pdbx_description
1 polymer ?
#
loop_
_entity_poly.entity_id
_entity_poly.type
_entity_poly.pdbx_seq_one_letter_code
_entity_poly.pdbx_strand_id
1 'polypeptide(L)'
;SVGPWIGAIEKGDSNSFTWYPSKAPIEAHNWAQSRPYTSTSGDGVALDASDNFQWIDVSSGTELPFLCEIPSNPRPGESEDETEDIEGMFRELEEALRKKDEVEEALRKKDV
;
A
#
# COMPACT_ATOMS: atom_id res chain seq x y z
N SER A 1 3.63 -15.56 -23.27
CA SER A 1 3.86 -16.44 -22.12
C SER A 1 3.31 -15.73 -20.91
N VAL A 2 2.64 -16.44 -20.02
CA VAL A 2 2.07 -15.83 -18.81
C VAL A 2 3.23 -15.39 -17.91
N GLY A 3 3.23 -14.09 -17.60
CA GLY A 3 4.19 -13.43 -16.74
C GLY A 3 3.71 -13.36 -15.28
N PRO A 4 4.27 -12.46 -14.47
CA PRO A 4 3.96 -12.40 -13.06
C PRO A 4 2.53 -11.93 -12.78
N TRP A 5 2.00 -12.36 -11.63
CA TRP A 5 0.83 -11.78 -11.00
C TRP A 5 1.05 -10.30 -10.70
N ILE A 6 -0.01 -9.51 -10.86
CA ILE A 6 -0.11 -8.13 -10.39
C ILE A 6 -1.22 -8.02 -9.34
N GLY A 7 -1.29 -6.90 -8.62
CA GLY A 7 -2.23 -6.71 -7.51
C GLY A 7 -3.71 -6.64 -7.90
N ALA A 8 -4.09 -6.95 -9.14
CA ALA A 8 -5.47 -6.87 -9.61
C ALA A 8 -6.20 -8.20 -9.35
N ILE A 9 -7.34 -8.11 -8.67
CA ILE A 9 -8.17 -9.26 -8.25
C ILE A 9 -9.62 -9.07 -8.71
N GLU A 10 -10.28 -10.17 -9.05
CA GLU A 10 -11.71 -10.14 -9.40
C GLU A 10 -12.58 -9.90 -8.15
N LYS A 11 -13.62 -9.08 -8.31
CA LYS A 11 -14.62 -8.79 -7.29
C LYS A 11 -15.83 -9.73 -7.45
N GLY A 12 -15.75 -10.92 -6.87
CA GLY A 12 -16.80 -11.94 -6.99
C GLY A 12 -17.05 -12.33 -8.45
N ASP A 13 -18.23 -12.86 -8.77
CA ASP A 13 -18.54 -13.41 -10.11
C ASP A 13 -18.96 -12.34 -11.16
N SER A 14 -18.44 -11.11 -11.03
CA SER A 14 -18.95 -9.94 -11.78
C SER A 14 -18.04 -9.46 -12.92
N ASN A 15 -16.96 -10.18 -13.23
CA ASN A 15 -15.95 -9.78 -14.23
C ASN A 15 -15.46 -8.33 -14.02
N SER A 16 -15.42 -7.91 -12.75
CA SER A 16 -15.06 -6.56 -12.32
C SER A 16 -13.82 -6.66 -11.44
N PHE A 17 -12.80 -5.87 -11.73
CA PHE A 17 -11.50 -6.01 -11.06
C PHE A 17 -11.17 -4.79 -10.20
N THR A 18 -10.47 -5.05 -9.09
CA THR A 18 -9.97 -4.01 -8.19
C THR A 18 -8.51 -4.23 -7.85
N TRP A 19 -7.81 -3.16 -7.51
CA TRP A 19 -6.45 -3.22 -7.00
C TRP A 19 -6.44 -3.61 -5.51
N TYR A 20 -5.70 -4.65 -5.16
CA TYR A 20 -5.36 -4.97 -3.77
C TYR A 20 -4.15 -4.12 -3.33
N PRO A 21 -4.15 -3.56 -2.10
CA PRO A 21 -5.18 -3.64 -1.07
C PRO A 21 -6.22 -2.50 -1.13
N SER A 22 -6.04 -1.52 -2.03
CA SER A 22 -6.81 -0.27 -2.01
C SER A 22 -8.31 -0.45 -2.31
N LYS A 23 -8.68 -1.55 -2.96
CA LYS A 23 -10.01 -1.82 -3.54
C LYS A 23 -10.42 -0.78 -4.58
N ALA A 24 -9.45 0.00 -5.10
CA ALA A 24 -9.69 0.94 -6.17
C ALA A 24 -10.14 0.17 -7.43
N PRO A 25 -11.17 0.64 -8.16
CA PRO A 25 -11.58 0.01 -9.40
C PRO A 25 -10.44 0.08 -10.42
N ILE A 26 -10.31 -0.95 -11.25
CA ILE A 26 -9.43 -0.87 -12.41
C ILE A 26 -10.11 -0.03 -13.49
N GLU A 27 -9.57 1.16 -13.71
CA GLU A 27 -9.89 1.98 -14.88
C GLU A 27 -9.10 1.41 -16.07
N ALA A 28 -9.79 0.62 -16.90
CA ALA A 28 -9.22 -0.29 -17.89
C ALA A 28 -8.38 0.40 -18.99
N HIS A 29 -7.04 0.30 -18.92
CA HIS A 29 -6.16 0.86 -19.97
C HIS A 29 -5.14 -0.11 -20.58
N ASN A 30 -4.84 -1.25 -19.97
CA ASN A 30 -3.79 -2.14 -20.46
C ASN A 30 -4.21 -3.61 -20.60
N TRP A 31 -5.52 -3.89 -20.68
CA TRP A 31 -5.99 -5.24 -21.00
C TRP A 31 -5.51 -5.69 -22.37
N ALA A 32 -5.13 -6.95 -22.47
CA ALA A 32 -4.90 -7.59 -23.76
C ALA A 32 -6.19 -7.61 -24.58
N GLN A 33 -6.04 -7.70 -25.90
CA GLN A 33 -7.21 -7.74 -26.78
C GLN A 33 -8.17 -8.87 -26.35
N SER A 34 -9.46 -8.53 -26.22
CA SER A 34 -10.51 -9.46 -25.80
C SER A 34 -10.39 -9.99 -24.35
N ARG A 35 -9.69 -9.25 -23.48
CA ARG A 35 -9.66 -9.48 -22.03
C ARG A 35 -10.39 -8.36 -21.26
N PRO A 36 -10.88 -8.64 -20.04
CA PRO A 36 -10.95 -9.96 -19.39
C PRO A 36 -11.94 -10.90 -20.09
N TYR A 37 -11.71 -12.22 -20.04
CA TYR A 37 -12.67 -13.18 -20.57
C TYR A 37 -13.92 -13.25 -19.70
N THR A 38 -15.10 -13.22 -20.31
CA THR A 38 -16.39 -13.16 -19.60
C THR A 38 -16.81 -14.48 -18.94
N SER A 39 -16.00 -15.55 -19.05
CA SER A 39 -16.41 -16.92 -18.70
C SER A 39 -15.38 -17.70 -17.89
N THR A 40 -14.25 -17.09 -17.56
CA THR A 40 -13.20 -17.72 -16.77
C THR A 40 -13.43 -17.42 -15.30
N SER A 41 -13.26 -18.44 -14.45
CA SER A 41 -13.06 -18.29 -13.01
C SER A 41 -11.66 -17.70 -12.72
N GLY A 42 -11.38 -16.58 -13.38
CA GLY A 42 -10.09 -15.91 -13.40
C GLY A 42 -10.02 -14.91 -12.25
N ASP A 43 -9.79 -15.40 -11.03
CA ASP A 43 -9.84 -14.53 -9.85
C ASP A 43 -8.64 -13.55 -9.73
N GLY A 44 -7.64 -13.68 -10.62
CA GLY A 44 -6.42 -12.87 -10.61
C GLY A 44 -5.99 -12.38 -11.98
N VAL A 45 -5.13 -11.37 -12.00
CA VAL A 45 -4.61 -10.76 -13.23
C VAL A 45 -3.08 -10.87 -13.29
N ALA A 46 -2.56 -11.29 -14.43
CA ALA A 46 -1.14 -11.39 -14.71
C ALA A 46 -0.74 -10.55 -15.93
N LEU A 47 0.56 -10.29 -16.09
CA LEU A 47 1.10 -9.70 -17.31
C LEU A 47 1.28 -10.79 -18.37
N ASP A 48 0.96 -10.51 -19.63
CA ASP A 48 1.37 -11.36 -20.76
C ASP A 48 2.71 -10.86 -21.31
N ALA A 49 3.78 -11.59 -20.97
CA ALA A 49 5.13 -11.25 -21.44
C ALA A 49 5.31 -11.42 -22.95
N SER A 50 4.39 -12.09 -23.66
CA SER A 50 4.39 -12.14 -25.13
C SER A 50 3.54 -11.07 -25.79
N ASP A 51 2.68 -10.38 -25.04
CA ASP A 51 1.76 -9.38 -25.57
C ASP A 51 2.02 -8.02 -24.91
N ASN A 52 3.25 -7.52 -25.06
CA ASN A 52 3.69 -6.21 -24.55
C ASN A 52 3.33 -5.94 -23.08
N PHE A 53 3.34 -6.98 -22.23
CA PHE A 53 2.95 -6.90 -20.82
C PHE A 53 1.52 -6.39 -20.61
N GLN A 54 0.63 -6.66 -21.57
CA GLN A 54 -0.80 -6.42 -21.40
C GLN A 54 -1.38 -7.37 -20.35
N TRP A 55 -2.50 -6.96 -19.74
CA TRP A 55 -3.14 -7.68 -18.66
C TRP A 55 -4.02 -8.80 -19.19
N ILE A 56 -3.89 -9.96 -18.58
CA ILE A 56 -4.71 -11.14 -18.84
C ILE A 56 -5.28 -11.65 -17.51
N ASP A 57 -6.57 -12.00 -17.51
CA ASP A 57 -7.16 -12.76 -16.41
C ASP A 57 -6.65 -14.21 -16.47
N VAL A 58 -6.27 -14.74 -15.29
CA VAL A 58 -5.70 -16.08 -15.12
C VAL A 58 -6.31 -16.71 -13.88
N SER A 59 -6.53 -18.02 -13.90
CA SER A 59 -7.06 -18.75 -12.75
C SER A 59 -6.09 -18.68 -11.56
N SER A 60 -6.62 -18.36 -10.38
CA SER A 60 -5.88 -18.21 -9.11
C SER A 60 -5.08 -19.45 -8.70
N GLY A 61 -5.45 -20.65 -9.18
CA GLY A 61 -4.70 -21.88 -8.96
C GLY A 61 -3.38 -22.00 -9.75
N THR A 62 -3.07 -21.02 -10.60
CA THR A 62 -1.83 -21.03 -11.40
C THR A 62 -0.64 -20.53 -10.58
N GLU A 63 0.42 -21.33 -10.50
CA GLU A 63 1.67 -20.92 -9.86
C GLU A 63 2.45 -19.98 -10.80
N LEU A 64 2.58 -18.70 -10.42
CA LEU A 64 3.34 -17.69 -11.14
C LEU A 64 4.17 -16.85 -10.16
N PRO A 65 5.29 -16.25 -10.60
CA PRO A 65 5.92 -15.17 -9.84
C PRO A 65 4.97 -13.99 -9.66
N PHE A 66 5.29 -13.03 -8.78
CA PHE A 66 4.45 -11.85 -8.54
C PHE A 66 5.29 -10.56 -8.49
N LEU A 67 4.66 -9.44 -8.87
CA LEU A 67 5.21 -8.10 -8.70
C LEU A 67 4.64 -7.45 -7.43
N CYS A 68 5.51 -6.99 -6.54
CA CYS A 68 5.12 -6.20 -5.37
C CYS A 68 5.27 -4.71 -5.64
N GLU A 69 4.30 -3.93 -5.19
CA GLU A 69 4.44 -2.49 -4.98
C GLU A 69 4.76 -2.27 -3.49
N ILE A 70 5.88 -1.62 -3.20
CA ILE A 70 6.21 -1.15 -1.86
C ILE A 70 5.86 0.33 -1.82
N PRO A 71 4.90 0.76 -0.98
CA PRO A 71 4.49 2.15 -0.93
C PRO A 71 5.67 3.03 -0.49
N SER A 72 5.86 4.16 -1.17
CA SER A 72 6.90 5.14 -0.79
C SER A 72 6.60 5.85 0.53
N ASN A 73 5.36 5.76 1.00
CA ASN A 73 4.92 6.18 2.32
C ASN A 73 4.08 5.02 2.91
N PRO A 74 4.66 4.17 3.79
CA PRO A 74 3.91 3.09 4.40
C PRO A 74 2.67 3.64 5.11
N ARG A 75 1.55 2.91 5.08
CA ARG A 75 0.36 3.32 5.80
C ARG A 75 0.69 3.41 7.30
N PRO A 76 0.18 4.41 8.03
CA PRO A 76 0.24 4.39 9.49
C PRO A 76 -0.38 3.07 9.98
N GLY A 77 0.45 2.19 10.55
CA GLY A 77 0.05 0.86 11.01
C GLY A 77 0.54 -0.35 10.18
N GLU A 78 1.35 -0.18 9.13
CA GLU A 78 2.06 -1.30 8.48
C GLU A 78 3.54 -1.42 8.93
N SER A 79 4.04 -0.46 9.72
CA SER A 79 5.23 -0.62 10.58
C SER A 79 4.79 -0.40 12.03
N GLU A 80 4.45 -1.47 12.76
CA GLU A 80 4.13 -1.41 14.20
C GLU A 80 5.35 -0.98 15.08
N ASP A 81 6.49 -0.65 14.47
CA ASP A 81 7.73 -0.27 15.17
C ASP A 81 8.00 1.26 15.14
N GLU A 82 7.38 2.04 14.25
CA GLU A 82 7.75 3.47 14.07
C GLU A 82 6.80 4.46 14.78
N THR A 83 5.56 4.06 15.07
CA THR A 83 4.59 4.97 15.72
C THR A 83 4.82 5.11 17.22
N GLU A 84 5.29 4.06 17.90
CA GLU A 84 5.69 4.15 19.31
C GLU A 84 6.89 5.09 19.49
N ASP A 85 7.82 5.10 18.53
CA ASP A 85 8.97 6.01 18.52
C ASP A 85 8.53 7.47 18.34
N ILE A 86 7.56 7.77 17.47
CA ILE A 86 7.06 9.14 17.28
C ILE A 86 6.32 9.65 18.53
N GLU A 87 5.44 8.84 19.13
CA GLU A 87 4.74 9.23 20.37
C GLU A 87 5.72 9.40 21.55
N GLY A 88 6.76 8.57 21.61
CA GLY A 88 7.86 8.71 22.55
C GLY A 88 8.61 10.02 22.36
N MET A 89 8.99 10.36 21.12
CA MET A 89 9.67 11.61 20.79
C MET A 89 8.83 12.86 21.14
N PHE A 90 7.53 12.84 20.89
CA PHE A 90 6.64 13.94 21.29
C PHE A 90 6.59 14.12 22.81
N ARG A 91 6.51 13.01 23.57
CA ARG A 91 6.51 13.05 25.04
C ARG A 91 7.81 13.62 25.60
N GLU A 92 8.95 13.23 25.05
CA GLU A 92 10.25 13.77 25.45
C GLU A 92 10.37 15.28 25.15
N LEU A 93 9.83 15.71 24.00
CA LEU A 93 9.80 17.13 23.62
C LEU A 93 8.92 17.95 24.56
N GLU A 94 7.74 17.45 24.92
CA GLU A 94 6.84 18.11 25.89
C GLU A 94 7.50 18.25 27.28
N GLU A 95 8.20 17.20 27.74
CA GLU A 95 8.95 17.28 28.99
C GLU A 95 10.11 18.29 28.94
N ALA A 96 10.82 18.35 27.82
CA ALA A 96 11.92 19.28 27.62
C ALA A 96 11.42 20.73 27.60
N LEU A 97 10.29 20.99 26.95
CA LEU A 97 9.64 22.31 26.95
C LEU A 97 9.21 22.72 28.35
N ARG A 98 8.59 21.81 29.12
CA ARG A 98 8.22 22.09 30.51
C ARG A 98 9.43 22.43 31.38
N LYS A 99 10.52 21.66 31.27
CA LYS A 99 11.76 21.93 32.01
C LYS A 99 12.38 23.28 31.62
N LYS A 100 12.28 23.67 30.34
CA LYS A 100 12.74 24.98 29.87
C LYS A 100 11.97 26.11 30.54
N ASP A 101 10.64 26.02 30.60
CA ASP A 101 9.80 27.04 31.23
C ASP A 101 10.12 27.20 32.73
N GLU A 102 10.37 26.09 33.44
CA GLU A 102 10.78 26.10 34.84
C GLU A 102 12.12 26.82 35.06
N VAL A 103 13.10 26.59 34.17
CA VAL A 103 14.41 27.25 34.22
C VAL A 103 14.29 28.75 33.92
N GLU A 104 13.52 29.14 32.90
CA GLU A 104 13.30 30.54 32.56
C GLU A 104 12.62 31.31 33.70
N GLU A 105 11.65 30.69 34.38
CA GLU A 105 11.00 31.28 35.55
C GLU A 105 11.94 31.38 36.76
N ALA A 106 12.81 30.38 36.97
CA ALA A 106 13.81 30.41 38.03
C ALA A 106 14.87 31.51 37.79
N LEU A 107 15.29 31.71 36.54
CA LEU A 107 16.19 32.81 36.17
C LEU A 107 15.55 34.17 36.42
N ARG A 108 14.28 34.35 36.01
CA ARG A 108 13.53 35.59 36.25
C ARG A 108 13.44 35.96 37.73
N LYS A 109 13.29 34.96 38.61
CA LYS A 109 13.24 35.18 40.07
C LYS A 109 14.59 35.47 40.71
N LYS A 110 15.69 35.19 40.01
CA LYS A 110 17.06 35.40 40.50
C LYS A 110 17.61 36.79 40.15
N ASP A 111 16.99 37.46 39.18
CA ASP A 111 17.31 38.82 38.73
C ASP A 111 16.48 39.91 39.46
N VAL A 112 15.72 39.55 40.51
CA VAL A 112 14.97 40.44 41.42
C VAL A 112 15.59 40.39 42.82
#